data_AF-A0A434MEN4-F1
#
_entry.id   AF-A0A434MEN4-F1
#
_cell.length_a   1.000
_cell.length_b   1.000
_cell.length_c   1.000
_cell.angle_alpha   90.00
_cell.angle_beta   90.00
_cell.angle_gamma   90.00
#
_symmetry.space_group_name_H-M   'P 1'
#
loop_
_entity.id
_entity.type
_entity.pdbx_description
1 polymer ?
#
loop_
_entity_poly.entity_id
_entity_poly.type
_entity_poly.pdbx_seq_one_letter_code
_entity_poly.pdbx_strand_id
1 'polypeptide(L)' 'GRNYLGFKLDDPSFTAPIYANLVEDEDGEGFSLIWSRPNRRNGD' A
#
# COMPACT_ATOMS: atom_id res chain seq x y z
N GLY A 1 17.18 -0.83 -10.66
CA GLY A 1 15.74 -0.76 -10.36
C GLY A 1 15.54 -1.32 -8.97
N ARG A 2 14.83 -0.62 -8.08
CA ARG A 2 14.60 -1.09 -6.71
C ARG A 2 13.56 -2.22 -6.73
N ASN A 3 13.79 -3.28 -5.97
CA ASN A 3 12.81 -4.34 -5.79
C ASN A 3 11.64 -3.79 -4.97
N TYR A 4 10.41 -4.10 -5.40
CA TYR A 4 9.20 -3.75 -4.67
C TYR A 4 8.28 -4.95 -4.58
N LEU A 5 7.60 -5.07 -3.45
CA LEU A 5 6.58 -6.08 -3.19
C LEU A 5 5.22 -5.38 -3.12
N GLY A 6 4.34 -5.68 -4.07
CA GLY A 6 2.96 -5.21 -4.05
C GLY A 6 2.07 -6.16 -3.24
N PHE A 7 1.25 -5.63 -2.34
CA PHE A 7 0.21 -6.41 -1.66
C PHE A 7 -1.07 -5.61 -1.43
N LYS A 8 -2.20 -6.33 -1.47
CA LYS A 8 -3.54 -5.80 -1.23
C LYS A 8 -4.00 -6.23 0.16
N LEU A 9 -4.34 -5.25 0.99
CA LEU A 9 -4.94 -5.48 2.30
C LEU A 9 -6.46 -5.31 2.17
N ASP A 10 -7.17 -6.44 2.18
CA ASP A 10 -8.62 -6.52 2.07
C ASP A 10 -9.18 -7.09 3.38
N ASP A 11 -9.20 -6.24 4.41
CA ASP A 11 -9.72 -6.58 5.73
C ASP A 11 -11.07 -5.87 5.97
N PRO A 12 -12.10 -6.55 6.52
CA PRO A 12 -13.40 -5.97 6.82
C PRO A 12 -13.35 -4.76 7.79
N SER A 13 -12.26 -4.60 8.53
CA SER A 13 -12.02 -3.46 9.43
C SER A 13 -11.68 -2.18 8.67
N PHE A 14 -11.33 -2.26 7.37
CA PHE A 14 -11.08 -1.09 6.54
C PHE A 14 -12.34 -0.64 5.79
N THR A 15 -12.49 0.67 5.62
CA THR A 15 -13.63 1.25 4.87
C THR A 15 -13.58 0.96 3.37
N ALA A 16 -12.40 0.61 2.84
CA ALA A 16 -12.16 0.13 1.50
C ALA A 16 -10.82 -0.64 1.45
N PRO A 17 -10.60 -1.51 0.44
CA PRO A 17 -9.33 -2.21 0.29
C PRO A 17 -8.15 -1.24 0.13
N ILE A 18 -7.03 -1.56 0.74
CA ILE A 18 -5.79 -0.77 0.67
C ILE A 18 -4.81 -1.46 -0.28
N TYR A 19 -4.26 -0.68 -1.20
CA TYR A 19 -3.16 -1.12 -2.06
C TYR A 19 -1.86 -0.54 -1.54
N ALA A 20 -0.90 -1.41 -1.28
CA ALA A 20 0.39 -1.03 -0.74
C ALA A 20 1.53 -1.64 -1.55
N ASN A 21 2.63 -0.90 -1.61
CA ASN A 21 3.91 -1.35 -2.14
C ASN A 21 4.95 -1.17 -1.05
N LEU A 22 5.67 -2.25 -0.77
CA LEU A 22 6.81 -2.26 0.11
C LEU A 22 8.07 -2.13 -0.72
N VAL A 23 8.89 -1.14 -0.41
CA VAL A 23 10.12 -0.83 -1.13
C VAL A 23 11.28 -0.97 -0.16
N GLU A 24 12.32 -1.71 -0.55
CA GLU A 24 13.56 -1.78 0.22
C GLU A 24 14.22 -0.39 0.26
N ASP A 25 14.63 0.02 1.46
CA ASP A 25 15.39 1.24 1.65
C ASP A 25 16.80 1.14 1.05
N GLU A 26 17.45 2.27 0.79
CA GLU A 26 18.73 2.30 0.07
C GLU A 26 19.86 1.61 0.85
N ASP A 27 19.78 1.62 2.18
CA ASP A 27 20.73 0.96 3.07
C ASP A 27 20.34 -0.50 3.41
N GLY A 28 19.19 -0.98 2.93
CA GLY A 28 18.71 -2.35 3.17
C GLY A 28 18.32 -2.67 4.63
N GLU A 29 18.41 -1.68 5.53
CA GLU A 29 18.07 -1.84 6.96
C GLU A 29 16.56 -1.77 7.23
N GLY A 30 15.76 -1.39 6.23
CA GLY A 30 14.33 -1.20 6.41
C GLY A 30 13.53 -1.26 5.12
N PHE A 31 12.22 -1.19 5.30
CA PHE A 31 11.28 -1.15 4.20
C PHE A 31 10.36 0.06 4.35
N SER A 32 10.23 0.81 3.26
CA SER A 32 9.27 1.90 3.14
C SER A 32 7.94 1.37 2.62
N LEU A 33 6.87 1.61 3.38
CA LEU A 33 5.51 1.25 2.98
C LEU A 33 4.83 2.43 2.30
N ILE A 34 4.63 2.33 0.98
CA ILE A 34 3.88 3.31 0.20
C ILE A 34 2.48 2.74 -0.03
N TRP A 35 1.46 3.37 0.55
CA TRP A 35 0.08 2.91 0.47
C TRP A 35 -0.85 4.04 0.05
N SER A 36 -1.95 3.66 -0.60
CA SER A 36 -3.01 4.59 -0.99
C SER A 36 -4.38 3.99 -0.73
N ARG A 37 -5.31 4.85 -0.30
CA ARG A 37 -6.72 4.49 -0.14
C ARG A 37 -7.49 5.07 -1.32
N PRO A 38 -8.36 4.29 -1.99
CA PRO A 38 -9.32 4.87 -2.91
C PRO A 38 -10.24 5.78 -2.09
N ASN A 39 -10.19 7.09 -2.34
CA ASN A 39 -11.17 7.99 -1.79
C ASN A 39 -12.51 7.57 -2.39
N ARG A 40 -13.48 7.08 -1.60
CA ARG A 40 -14.85 6.97 -2.07
C ARG A 40 -15.27 8.38 -2.46
N ARG A 41 -15.18 8.72 -3.75
CA ARG A 41 -16.10 9.71 -4.32
C ARG A 41 -17.45 9.03 -4.22
N ASN A 42 -18.13 9.32 -3.11
CA ASN A 42 -19.57 9.20 -3.01
C ASN A 42 -20.14 9.95 -4.23
N GLY A 43 -20.60 9.20 -5.22
CA GLY A 43 -20.90 9.72 -6.55
C GLY A 43 -21.54 8.67 -7.44
N ASP A 44 -22.45 7.87 -6.88
CA ASP A 44 -23.83 7.62 -7.35
C ASP A 44 -24.56 6.84 -6.24
#